data_AF-A0A0P8DU85-F1
#
_entry.id   AF-A0A0P8DU85-F1
#
_cell.length_a   1.000
_cell.length_b   1.000
_cell.length_c   1.000
_cell.angle_alpha   90.00
_cell.angle_beta   90.00
_cell.angle_gamma   90.00
#
_symmetry.space_group_name_H-M   'P 1'
#
loop_
_entity.id
_entity.type
_entity.pdbx_description
1 polymer ?
#
loop_
_entity_poly.entity_id
_entity_poly.type
_entity_poly.pdbx_seq_one_letter_code
_entity_poly.pdbx_strand_id
1 'polypeptide(L)' 'MKMTESEVETAALEIISEMGYKILYGPDIAPDGISPERKSYSDVVLVKRLRDAVNRINPDIPGETRKKP' A
#
# COMPACT_ATOMS: atom_id res chain seq x y z
N MET A 1 13.80 -29.10 -11.66
CA MET A 1 13.21 -27.79 -11.99
C MET A 1 13.47 -26.87 -10.80
N LYS A 2 14.07 -25.69 -11.02
CA LYS A 2 14.39 -24.75 -9.94
C LYS A 2 13.45 -23.57 -10.05
N MET A 3 12.69 -23.29 -9.00
CA MET A 3 11.83 -22.12 -8.91
C MET A 3 12.70 -20.87 -8.64
N THR A 4 12.40 -19.77 -9.33
CA THR A 4 13.12 -18.49 -9.20
C THR A 4 12.33 -17.49 -8.35
N GLU A 5 13.01 -16.47 -7.82
CA GLU A 5 12.36 -15.36 -7.09
C GLU A 5 11.33 -14.66 -7.98
N SER A 6 11.66 -14.38 -9.23
CA SER A 6 10.76 -13.70 -10.18
C SER A 6 9.50 -14.53 -10.48
N GLU A 7 9.60 -15.87 -10.52
CA GLU A 7 8.43 -16.74 -10.67
C GLU A 7 7.52 -16.68 -9.45
N VAL A 8 8.08 -16.70 -8.24
CA VAL A 8 7.31 -16.56 -6.99
C VAL A 8 6.66 -15.18 -6.90
N GLU A 9 7.40 -14.13 -7.22
CA GLU A 9 6.90 -12.76 -7.23
C GLU A 9 5.73 -12.61 -8.21
N THR A 10 5.88 -13.11 -9.44
CA THR A 10 4.82 -13.07 -10.45
C THR A 10 3.56 -13.78 -9.97
N ALA A 11 3.69 -15.01 -9.45
CA ALA A 11 2.57 -15.77 -8.91
C ALA A 11 1.88 -15.05 -7.74
N ALA A 12 2.66 -14.42 -6.85
CA ALA A 12 2.12 -13.65 -5.73
C ALA A 12 1.33 -12.42 -6.21
N LEU A 13 1.85 -11.68 -7.20
CA LEU A 13 1.17 -10.53 -7.81
C LEU A 13 -0.14 -10.94 -8.49
N GLU A 14 -0.16 -12.08 -9.19
CA GLU A 14 -1.37 -12.63 -9.82
C GLU A 14 -2.45 -12.94 -8.77
N ILE A 15 -2.11 -13.70 -7.72
CA ILE A 15 -3.04 -14.08 -6.65
C ILE A 15 -3.69 -12.85 -6.00
N ILE A 16 -2.90 -11.85 -5.63
CA ILE A 16 -3.44 -10.65 -4.96
C ILE A 16 -4.23 -9.77 -5.94
N SER A 17 -3.83 -9.73 -7.21
CA SER A 17 -4.59 -9.03 -8.26
C SER A 17 -5.99 -9.64 -8.42
N GLU A 18 -6.11 -10.97 -8.42
CA GLU A 18 -7.40 -11.68 -8.45
C GLU A 18 -8.27 -11.39 -7.21
N MET A 19 -7.65 -11.14 -6.06
CA MET A 19 -8.34 -10.69 -4.85
C MET A 19 -8.76 -9.21 -4.88
N GLY A 20 -8.48 -8.49 -5.97
CA GLY A 20 -8.84 -7.09 -6.15
C GLY A 20 -7.81 -6.09 -5.64
N TYR A 21 -6.58 -6.53 -5.32
CA TYR A 21 -5.50 -5.62 -4.94
C TYR A 21 -4.93 -4.91 -6.16
N LYS A 22 -4.70 -3.61 -6.04
CA LYS A 22 -3.99 -2.84 -7.06
C LYS A 22 -2.48 -3.01 -6.89
N ILE A 23 -1.83 -3.50 -7.93
CA ILE A 23 -0.36 -3.54 -8.00
C ILE A 23 0.16 -2.14 -8.36
N LEU A 24 1.23 -1.72 -7.68
CA LEU A 24 1.92 -0.46 -7.92
C LEU A 24 3.41 -0.72 -8.04
N TYR A 25 4.08 0.03 -8.90
CA TYR A 25 5.52 0.00 -8.99
C TYR A 25 6.13 0.82 -7.86
N GLY A 26 6.95 0.18 -7.02
CA GLY A 26 7.52 0.79 -5.82
C GLY A 26 8.23 2.14 -6.07
N PRO A 27 9.09 2.24 -7.10
CA PRO A 27 9.77 3.49 -7.46
C PRO A 27 8.83 4.64 -7.84
N ASP A 28 7.67 4.36 -8.44
CA ASP A 28 6.72 5.43 -8.80
C ASP A 28 6.16 6.13 -7.56
N ILE A 29 6.03 5.41 -6.44
CA ILE A 29 5.47 5.90 -5.18
C ILE A 29 6.54 6.19 -4.10
N ALA A 30 7.82 6.06 -4.45
CA ALA A 30 8.95 6.42 -3.59
C ALA A 30 8.98 7.93 -3.32
N PRO A 31 9.75 8.42 -2.32
CA PRO A 31 9.81 9.85 -1.99
C PRO A 31 10.24 10.74 -3.17
N ASP A 32 11.07 10.20 -4.06
CA ASP A 32 11.62 10.79 -5.29
C ASP A 32 10.95 10.25 -6.56
N GLY A 33 9.84 9.51 -6.42
CA GLY A 33 9.08 8.95 -7.52
C GLY A 33 8.19 9.97 -8.25
N ILE A 34 7.57 9.53 -9.34
CA ILE A 34 6.66 10.36 -10.16
C ILE A 34 5.32 10.66 -9.47
N SER A 35 4.91 9.84 -8.50
CA SER A 35 3.68 9.98 -7.72
C SER A 35 3.95 9.63 -6.25
N PRO A 36 4.74 10.45 -5.54
CA PRO A 36 5.28 10.10 -4.24
C PRO A 36 4.17 9.92 -3.20
N GLU A 37 4.09 8.72 -2.62
CA GLU A 37 3.19 8.42 -1.51
C GLU A 37 3.94 8.18 -0.20
N ARG A 38 5.21 7.77 -0.30
CA ARG A 38 6.15 7.65 0.82
C ARG A 38 6.82 9.00 1.06
N LYS A 39 7.11 9.31 2.32
CA LYS A 39 7.95 10.46 2.70
C LYS A 39 9.41 10.06 2.89
N SER A 40 9.64 8.81 3.24
CA SER A 40 10.95 8.19 3.38
C SER A 40 10.94 6.76 2.85
N TYR A 41 12.09 6.27 2.39
CA TYR A 41 12.29 4.85 2.08
C TYR A 41 12.09 3.95 3.30
N SER A 42 12.27 4.48 4.51
CA SER A 42 12.03 3.76 5.77
C SER A 42 10.54 3.63 6.14
N ASP A 43 9.63 4.29 5.41
CA ASP A 43 8.20 4.22 5.73
C ASP A 43 7.67 2.82 5.45
N VAL A 44 7.11 2.15 6.46
CA VAL A 44 6.52 0.81 6.33
C VAL A 44 5.05 0.83 5.95
N VAL A 45 4.41 2.00 5.99
CA VAL A 45 2.99 2.20 5.64
C VAL A 45 2.81 3.45 4.79
N LEU A 46 1.81 3.42 3.89
CA LEU A 46 1.37 4.60 3.15
C LEU A 46 0.39 5.41 4.03
N VAL A 47 0.94 6.30 4.86
CA VAL A 47 0.20 7.00 5.93
C VAL A 47 -1.06 7.69 5.42
N LYS A 48 -1.01 8.33 4.25
CA LYS A 48 -2.18 9.00 3.67
C LYS A 48 -3.29 8.00 3.35
N ARG A 49 -2.98 6.94 2.60
CA ARG A 49 -3.93 5.87 2.27
C ARG A 49 -4.52 5.21 3.51
N LEU A 50 -3.69 4.98 4.53
CA LEU A 50 -4.13 4.40 5.80
C LEU A 50 -5.17 5.30 6.47
N ARG A 51 -4.89 6.60 6.59
CA ARG A 51 -5.84 7.57 7.17
C ARG A 51 -7.14 7.66 6.36
N ASP A 52 -7.04 7.68 5.04
CA ASP A 52 -8.20 7.70 4.15
C ASP A 52 -9.05 6.43 4.32
N ALA A 53 -8.41 5.27 4.46
CA ALA A 53 -9.08 4.00 4.75
C ALA A 53 -9.75 4.00 6.12
N VAL A 54 -9.07 4.47 7.17
CA VAL A 54 -9.66 4.60 8.52
C VAL A 54 -10.90 5.48 8.50
N ASN A 55 -10.84 6.62 7.79
CA ASN A 55 -11.97 7.53 7.67
C ASN A 55 -13.14 6.91 6.89
N ARG A 56 -12.85 6.19 5.80
CA ARG A 56 -13.85 5.53 4.95
C ARG A 56 -14.54 4.37 5.66
N ILE A 57 -13.80 3.58 6.42
CA ILE A 57 -14.33 2.38 7.12
C ILE A 57 -15.15 2.78 8.35
N ASN A 58 -14.81 3.89 9.01
CA ASN A 58 -15.41 4.26 10.29
C ASN A 58 -16.21 5.57 10.23
N PRO A 59 -17.17 5.77 9.30
CA PRO A 59 -17.82 7.06 9.06
C PRO A 59 -18.59 7.64 10.25
N ASP A 60 -18.92 6.82 11.26
CA ASP A 60 -19.71 7.23 12.43
C ASP A 60 -18.88 7.56 13.68
N ILE A 61 -17.57 7.24 13.67
CA ILE A 61 -16.69 7.49 14.83
C ILE A 61 -16.27 8.96 14.85
N PRO A 62 -16.31 9.74 15.94
CA PRO A 62 -15.83 11.12 15.92
C PRO A 62 -14.41 11.28 15.35
N GLY A 63 -14.17 12.31 14.53
CA GLY A 63 -12.91 12.47 13.77
C GLY A 63 -11.66 12.56 14.65
N GLU A 64 -11.78 13.08 15.87
CA GLU A 64 -10.67 13.13 16.84
C GLU A 64 -10.21 11.72 17.26
N THR A 65 -11.13 10.77 17.39
CA THR A 65 -10.82 9.39 17.74
C THR A 65 -10.12 8.64 16.58
N ARG A 66 -10.40 9.02 15.33
CA ARG A 66 -9.80 8.41 14.14
C ARG A 66 -8.36 8.86 13.85
N LYS A 67 -7.90 9.96 14.47
CA LYS A 67 -6.58 10.57 14.21
C LYS A 67 -5.46 10.06 15.10
N LYS A 68 -5.79 9.34 16.17
CA LYS A 68 -4.80 8.95 17.19
C LYS A 68 -3.97 7.75 16.69
N PRO A 69 -2.63 7.85 16.66
CA PRO A 69 -1.77 6.69 16.42
C PRO A 69 -1.79 5.72 17.60
#